data_AF-A0A7C5LRR6-F1
#
_entry.id   AF-A0A7C5LRR6-F1
#
_cell.length_a   1.000
_cell.length_b   1.000
_cell.length_c   1.000
_cell.angle_alpha   90.00
_cell.angle_beta   90.00
_cell.angle_gamma   90.00
#
_symmetry.space_group_name_H-M   'P 1'
#
loop_
_entity.id
_entity.type
_entity.pdbx_description
1 polymer ?
#
loop_
_entity_poly.entity_id
_entity_poly.type
_entity_poly.pdbx_seq_one_letter_code
_entity_poly.pdbx_strand_id
1 'polypeptide(L)'
;MAQMNVPDLPDPIDAVITWVDGTDPALAEKRRQYLPDPTAPGAAATRFASSDEVIWCTLSILRFAPFFRKIWFVTDHQTPPVFDAARRHFPDQAHKLHVVDHRTTFRGYDDALPSFNSTSIIATLHRIPDLAERFVFFNDDFFLVRPATPEDFFQGTRPVLRGGWMGRELDLVEAARRGLDRLRRVPEDKRTFSSKRWMLNAARLAGMRGRTFISTHAPYPMRRSTLAAFERQHPELWHENLRHRFRRAEQFVPEALANHLELKAGNAITLDRHGAVYIHTARITPAKCAEKLHRAGTDPAVKFLCVQNLDQAEPQLYTMITEWLDTRLPGRLDSKEA
;
A
#
# COMPACT_ATOMS: atom_id res chain seq x y z
N MET A 1 -40.26 -15.69 24.46
CA MET A 1 -39.15 -14.72 24.61
C MET A 1 -38.68 -14.35 23.23
N ALA A 2 -38.91 -13.10 22.82
CA ALA A 2 -38.51 -12.61 21.51
C ALA A 2 -36.99 -12.61 21.39
N GLN A 3 -36.44 -13.31 20.39
CA GLN A 3 -35.08 -13.11 19.95
C GLN A 3 -34.99 -11.67 19.46
N MET A 4 -34.26 -10.82 20.20
CA MET A 4 -33.92 -9.50 19.71
C MET A 4 -33.07 -9.71 18.45
N ASN A 5 -33.60 -9.29 17.31
CA ASN A 5 -32.81 -9.06 16.10
C ASN A 5 -31.70 -8.08 16.47
N VAL A 6 -30.51 -8.60 16.74
CA VAL A 6 -29.28 -7.82 16.64
C VAL A 6 -29.22 -7.40 15.17
N PRO A 7 -29.26 -6.10 14.85
CA PRO A 7 -29.06 -5.66 13.47
C PRO A 7 -27.77 -6.29 12.98
N ASP A 8 -27.79 -6.91 11.81
CA ASP A 8 -26.61 -7.49 11.16
C ASP A 8 -25.53 -6.40 11.14
N LEU A 9 -24.56 -6.48 12.06
CA LEU A 9 -23.55 -5.46 12.19
C LEU A 9 -22.78 -5.47 10.88
N PRO A 10 -22.59 -4.32 10.21
CA PRO A 10 -21.86 -4.29 8.95
C PRO A 10 -20.48 -4.94 9.16
N ASP A 11 -20.10 -5.89 8.31
CA ASP A 11 -18.86 -6.69 8.40
C ASP A 11 -17.67 -5.85 8.91
N PRO A 12 -16.85 -6.31 9.86
CA PRO A 12 -15.72 -5.49 10.32
C PRO A 12 -14.80 -5.09 9.16
N ILE A 13 -14.10 -3.97 9.34
CA ILE A 13 -13.05 -3.52 8.43
C ILE A 13 -11.73 -3.61 9.18
N ASP A 14 -10.74 -4.27 8.57
CA ASP A 14 -9.37 -4.29 9.06
C ASP A 14 -8.48 -3.33 8.26
N ALA A 15 -7.43 -2.80 8.87
CA ALA A 15 -6.32 -2.14 8.18
C ALA A 15 -5.15 -3.11 8.05
N VAL A 16 -4.43 -3.04 6.94
CA VAL A 16 -3.24 -3.85 6.68
C VAL A 16 -2.11 -2.93 6.23
N ILE A 17 -0.99 -2.94 6.95
CA ILE A 17 0.22 -2.16 6.66
C ILE A 17 1.34 -3.14 6.30
N THR A 18 1.99 -2.94 5.16
CA THR A 18 3.25 -3.65 4.85
C THR A 18 4.42 -2.80 5.28
N TRP A 19 5.38 -3.38 6.01
CA TRP A 19 6.55 -2.63 6.47
C TRP A 19 7.77 -3.56 6.66
N VAL A 20 8.95 -3.01 6.36
CA VAL A 20 10.25 -3.57 6.73
C VAL A 20 11.22 -2.43 7.05
N ASP A 21 12.19 -2.69 7.91
CA ASP A 21 13.39 -1.86 8.09
C ASP A 21 14.58 -2.50 7.36
N GLY A 22 14.98 -1.88 6.25
CA GLY A 22 16.13 -2.32 5.45
C GLY A 22 17.48 -2.13 6.11
N THR A 23 17.56 -1.41 7.24
CA THR A 23 18.79 -1.25 8.02
C THR A 23 19.02 -2.40 9.00
N ASP A 24 18.01 -3.25 9.23
CA ASP A 24 18.15 -4.47 10.02
C ASP A 24 19.24 -5.38 9.42
N PRO A 25 20.31 -5.72 10.18
CA PRO A 25 21.39 -6.56 9.72
C PRO A 25 20.94 -7.94 9.22
N ALA A 26 19.92 -8.54 9.84
CA ALA A 26 19.40 -9.85 9.45
C ALA A 26 18.71 -9.79 8.08
N LEU A 27 17.88 -8.75 7.84
CA LEU A 27 17.26 -8.54 6.53
C LEU A 27 18.30 -8.19 5.47
N ALA A 28 19.28 -7.34 5.81
CA ALA A 28 20.35 -6.95 4.90
C ALA A 28 21.20 -8.14 4.45
N GLU A 29 21.58 -9.03 5.38
CA GLU A 29 22.33 -10.25 5.10
C GLU A 29 21.49 -11.22 4.26
N LYS A 30 20.24 -11.49 4.68
CA LYS A 30 19.30 -12.33 3.95
C LYS A 30 19.11 -11.84 2.51
N ARG A 31 18.99 -10.53 2.28
CA ARG A 31 18.87 -9.94 0.93
C ARG A 31 20.13 -10.11 0.09
N ARG A 32 21.31 -9.91 0.68
CA ARG A 32 22.60 -9.97 -0.02
C ARG A 32 22.80 -11.33 -0.70
N GLN A 33 22.32 -12.40 -0.08
CA GLN A 33 22.40 -13.77 -0.62
C GLN A 33 21.62 -13.98 -1.93
N TYR A 34 20.60 -13.14 -2.19
CA TYR A 34 19.73 -13.28 -3.37
C TYR A 34 19.83 -12.11 -4.34
N LEU A 35 20.54 -11.04 -3.97
CA LEU A 35 20.66 -9.82 -4.76
C LEU A 35 21.53 -10.09 -5.99
N PRO A 36 20.95 -10.20 -7.21
CA PRO A 36 21.76 -10.52 -8.37
C PRO A 36 22.61 -9.32 -8.79
N ASP A 37 22.05 -8.11 -8.68
CA ASP A 37 22.70 -6.86 -9.02
C ASP A 37 22.06 -5.68 -8.25
N PRO A 38 22.83 -4.92 -7.45
CA PRO A 38 22.32 -3.78 -6.67
C PRO A 38 21.79 -2.62 -7.53
N THR A 39 22.16 -2.55 -8.81
CA THR A 39 21.72 -1.51 -9.75
C THR A 39 20.39 -1.85 -10.42
N ALA A 40 19.83 -3.06 -10.19
CA ALA A 40 18.52 -3.42 -10.70
C ALA A 40 17.42 -2.53 -10.06
N PRO A 41 16.54 -1.88 -10.85
CA PRO A 41 15.50 -1.00 -10.31
C PRO A 41 14.58 -1.66 -9.27
N GLY A 42 14.37 -2.97 -9.38
CA GLY A 42 13.58 -3.78 -8.46
C GLY A 42 14.22 -4.03 -7.09
N ALA A 43 15.52 -3.79 -6.96
CA ALA A 43 16.31 -4.06 -5.76
C ALA A 43 17.01 -2.81 -5.20
N ALA A 44 16.69 -1.63 -5.72
CA ALA A 44 17.23 -0.35 -5.26
C ALA A 44 16.99 -0.15 -3.74
N ALA A 45 17.95 0.49 -3.05
CA ALA A 45 17.93 0.66 -1.60
C ALA A 45 16.63 1.30 -1.06
N THR A 46 16.11 2.33 -1.74
CA THR A 46 14.84 3.02 -1.40
C THR A 46 13.62 2.09 -1.31
N ARG A 47 13.67 0.88 -1.91
CA ARG A 47 12.58 -0.11 -1.81
C ARG A 47 12.45 -0.77 -0.44
N PHE A 48 13.44 -0.56 0.41
CA PHE A 48 13.57 -1.16 1.74
C PHE A 48 13.88 -0.12 2.81
N ALA A 49 13.92 1.16 2.44
CA ALA A 49 14.22 2.22 3.39
C ALA A 49 13.03 2.40 4.35
N SER A 50 13.34 2.70 5.61
CA SER A 50 12.37 3.08 6.64
C SER A 50 12.87 4.38 7.26
N SER A 51 12.02 5.39 7.28
CA SER A 51 12.25 6.74 7.82
C SER A 51 11.22 7.09 8.90
N ASP A 52 10.74 6.06 9.61
CA ASP A 52 9.70 6.09 10.64
C ASP A 52 8.27 6.35 10.12
N GLU A 53 8.02 6.27 8.81
CA GLU A 53 6.70 6.49 8.21
C GLU A 53 5.62 5.60 8.82
N VAL A 54 5.96 4.34 9.14
CA VAL A 54 5.05 3.39 9.80
C VAL A 54 4.49 3.91 11.13
N ILE A 55 5.24 4.75 11.85
CA ILE A 55 4.77 5.36 13.11
C ILE A 55 3.65 6.35 12.79
N TRP A 56 3.88 7.34 11.92
CA TRP A 56 2.84 8.31 11.56
C TRP A 56 1.65 7.64 10.86
N CYS A 57 1.88 6.63 10.01
CA CYS A 57 0.83 5.86 9.37
C CYS A 57 -0.11 5.26 10.43
N THR A 58 0.44 4.50 11.37
CA THR A 58 -0.32 3.82 12.43
C THR A 58 -1.03 4.81 13.35
N LEU A 59 -0.32 5.85 13.83
CA LEU A 59 -0.91 6.84 14.74
C LEU A 59 -2.02 7.63 14.04
N SER A 60 -1.91 7.86 12.72
CA SER A 60 -2.97 8.47 11.93
C SER A 60 -4.20 7.58 11.84
N ILE A 61 -4.03 6.27 11.69
CA ILE A 61 -5.15 5.30 11.68
C ILE A 61 -5.84 5.27 13.05
N LEU A 62 -5.08 5.16 14.14
CA LEU A 62 -5.63 5.14 15.50
C LEU A 62 -6.38 6.42 15.85
N ARG A 63 -5.89 7.58 15.37
CA ARG A 63 -6.52 8.89 15.60
C ARG A 63 -7.76 9.12 14.76
N PHE A 64 -7.67 8.82 13.46
CA PHE A 64 -8.64 9.30 12.48
C PHE A 64 -9.55 8.22 11.91
N ALA A 65 -9.27 6.94 12.15
CA ALA A 65 -10.12 5.83 11.75
C ALA A 65 -10.27 4.78 12.86
N PRO A 66 -10.77 5.16 14.06
CA PRO A 66 -10.90 4.25 15.20
C PRO A 66 -11.90 3.11 14.97
N PHE A 67 -12.65 3.11 13.85
CA PHE A 67 -13.59 2.05 13.49
C PHE A 67 -12.90 0.79 12.95
N PHE A 68 -11.61 0.83 12.59
CA PHE A 68 -10.91 -0.39 12.20
C PHE A 68 -10.89 -1.38 13.38
N ARG A 69 -11.24 -2.63 13.09
CA ARG A 69 -11.28 -3.73 14.06
C ARG A 69 -9.85 -4.16 14.43
N LYS A 70 -9.04 -4.46 13.43
CA LYS A 70 -7.62 -4.85 13.57
C LYS A 70 -6.73 -4.02 12.64
N ILE A 71 -5.49 -3.80 13.06
CA ILE A 71 -4.42 -3.21 12.26
C ILE A 71 -3.31 -4.25 12.16
N TRP A 72 -3.19 -4.87 10.99
CA TRP A 72 -2.22 -5.92 10.72
C TRP A 72 -0.95 -5.33 10.13
N PHE A 73 0.19 -5.63 10.73
CA PHE A 73 1.52 -5.36 10.18
C PHE A 73 2.03 -6.63 9.51
N VAL A 74 2.20 -6.59 8.19
CA VAL A 74 2.83 -7.68 7.43
C VAL A 74 4.31 -7.37 7.25
N THR A 75 5.16 -8.15 7.91
CA THR A 75 6.61 -7.90 8.02
C THR A 75 7.45 -9.10 7.56
N ASP A 76 8.78 -8.98 7.62
CA ASP A 76 9.74 -10.08 7.43
C ASP A 76 10.53 -10.32 8.72
N HIS A 77 9.93 -11.02 9.67
CA HIS A 77 10.49 -11.30 11.01
C HIS A 77 10.87 -10.03 11.82
N GLN A 78 10.15 -8.93 11.59
CA GLN A 78 10.39 -7.65 12.27
C GLN A 78 9.15 -7.16 13.01
N THR A 79 9.37 -6.35 14.04
CA THR A 79 8.32 -5.65 14.79
C THR A 79 8.43 -4.14 14.55
N PRO A 80 7.40 -3.48 13.98
CA PRO A 80 7.42 -2.04 13.77
C PRO A 80 7.60 -1.24 15.07
N PRO A 81 8.38 -0.14 15.07
CA PRO A 81 8.69 0.63 16.28
C PRO A 81 7.55 1.58 16.71
N VAL A 82 6.31 1.08 16.78
CA VAL A 82 5.10 1.89 17.05
C VAL A 82 4.31 1.47 18.29
N PHE A 83 4.56 0.27 18.82
CA PHE A 83 3.74 -0.30 19.89
C PHE A 83 3.75 0.54 21.17
N ASP A 84 4.90 1.09 21.56
CA ASP A 84 4.99 1.90 22.78
C ASP A 84 4.29 3.25 22.62
N ALA A 85 4.47 3.90 21.47
CA ALA A 85 3.74 5.12 21.14
C ALA A 85 2.22 4.87 21.10
N ALA A 86 1.79 3.76 20.50
CA ALA A 86 0.37 3.38 20.48
C ALA A 86 -0.19 3.12 21.88
N ARG A 87 0.53 2.39 22.75
CA ARG A 87 0.11 2.17 24.14
C ARG A 87 0.03 3.46 24.95
N ARG A 88 0.97 4.38 24.74
CA ARG A 88 1.03 5.66 25.44
C ARG A 88 -0.10 6.60 25.02
N HIS A 89 -0.30 6.76 23.71
CA HIS A 89 -1.20 7.78 23.18
C HIS A 89 -2.61 7.25 22.87
N PHE A 90 -2.77 5.95 22.69
CA PHE A 90 -4.04 5.29 22.37
C PHE A 90 -4.21 3.96 23.15
N PRO A 91 -4.14 3.97 24.49
CA PRO A 91 -4.14 2.74 25.31
C PRO A 91 -5.33 1.83 25.01
N ASP A 92 -6.52 2.41 24.84
CA ASP A 92 -7.76 1.66 24.56
C ASP A 92 -7.81 1.04 23.16
N GLN A 93 -6.89 1.40 22.26
CA GLN A 93 -6.83 0.88 20.89
C GLN A 93 -5.56 0.07 20.61
N ALA A 94 -4.57 0.07 21.50
CA ALA A 94 -3.31 -0.63 21.30
C ALA A 94 -3.48 -2.15 21.10
N HIS A 95 -4.55 -2.73 21.65
CA HIS A 95 -4.91 -4.14 21.48
C HIS A 95 -5.29 -4.52 20.04
N LYS A 96 -5.55 -3.54 19.16
CA LYS A 96 -5.88 -3.75 17.74
C LYS A 96 -4.64 -4.03 16.88
N LEU A 97 -3.45 -3.79 17.40
CA LEU A 97 -2.19 -3.92 16.66
C LEU A 97 -1.72 -5.38 16.65
N HIS A 98 -1.54 -5.95 15.46
CA HIS A 98 -1.12 -7.34 15.29
C HIS A 98 0.00 -7.44 14.27
N VAL A 99 1.06 -8.18 14.59
CA VAL A 99 2.13 -8.50 13.63
C VAL A 99 1.88 -9.88 13.03
N VAL A 100 2.04 -9.99 11.72
CA VAL A 100 2.05 -11.26 11.00
C VAL A 100 3.26 -11.31 10.08
N ASP A 101 4.05 -12.38 10.21
CA ASP A 101 5.15 -12.61 9.29
C ASP A 101 4.61 -13.00 7.90
N HIS A 102 5.14 -12.41 6.83
CA HIS A 102 4.63 -12.66 5.49
C HIS A 102 4.77 -14.13 5.07
N ARG A 103 5.65 -14.95 5.67
CA ARG A 103 5.66 -16.39 5.38
C ARG A 103 4.31 -17.05 5.68
N THR A 104 3.58 -16.54 6.68
CA THR A 104 2.22 -16.99 7.02
C THR A 104 1.24 -16.78 5.86
N THR A 105 1.35 -15.65 5.16
CA THR A 105 0.49 -15.34 4.01
C THR A 105 0.93 -16.09 2.75
N PHE A 106 2.22 -16.40 2.63
CA PHE A 106 2.79 -17.22 1.55
C PHE A 106 2.57 -18.73 1.68
N ARG A 107 1.91 -19.24 2.74
CA ARG A 107 1.65 -20.68 2.91
C ARG A 107 1.15 -21.35 1.62
N GLY A 108 1.80 -22.42 1.17
CA GLY A 108 1.50 -23.09 -0.10
C GLY A 108 2.21 -22.50 -1.33
N TYR A 109 3.04 -21.47 -1.14
CA TYR A 109 3.93 -20.86 -2.13
C TYR A 109 5.35 -20.72 -1.55
N ASP A 110 5.79 -21.75 -0.83
CA ASP A 110 7.07 -21.78 -0.13
C ASP A 110 8.27 -21.62 -1.08
N ASP A 111 8.10 -22.00 -2.35
CA ASP A 111 9.08 -21.84 -3.43
C ASP A 111 9.25 -20.37 -3.89
N ALA A 112 8.28 -19.50 -3.59
CA ALA A 112 8.36 -18.06 -3.82
C ALA A 112 9.07 -17.30 -2.68
N LEU A 113 9.51 -18.01 -1.62
CA LEU A 113 10.26 -17.44 -0.51
C LEU A 113 11.79 -17.61 -0.69
N PRO A 114 12.62 -16.76 -0.03
CA PRO A 114 12.21 -15.51 0.60
C PRO A 114 11.78 -14.47 -0.44
N SER A 115 10.83 -13.60 -0.07
CA SER A 115 10.40 -12.48 -0.92
C SER A 115 10.80 -11.15 -0.31
N PHE A 116 11.42 -10.29 -1.12
CA PHE A 116 11.73 -8.89 -0.80
C PHE A 116 10.90 -7.95 -1.67
N ASN A 117 9.80 -8.47 -2.23
CA ASN A 117 9.02 -7.84 -3.25
C ASN A 117 7.66 -7.45 -2.68
N SER A 118 7.45 -6.16 -2.39
CA SER A 118 6.17 -5.70 -1.89
C SER A 118 5.00 -6.07 -2.82
N THR A 119 5.20 -6.13 -4.14
CA THR A 119 4.13 -6.54 -5.07
C THR A 119 3.71 -8.00 -4.84
N SER A 120 4.68 -8.89 -4.57
CA SER A 120 4.41 -10.29 -4.21
C SER A 120 3.80 -10.40 -2.81
N ILE A 121 4.24 -9.58 -1.84
CA ILE A 121 3.69 -9.57 -0.48
C ILE A 121 2.24 -9.05 -0.47
N ILE A 122 1.96 -7.97 -1.20
CA ILE A 122 0.60 -7.42 -1.35
C ILE A 122 -0.35 -8.47 -1.95
N ALA A 123 0.17 -9.34 -2.83
CA ALA A 123 -0.63 -10.37 -3.46
C ALA A 123 -1.09 -11.45 -2.46
N THR A 124 -0.48 -11.56 -1.28
CA THR A 124 -0.89 -12.57 -0.30
C THR A 124 -1.68 -12.00 0.87
N LEU A 125 -1.95 -10.69 0.92
CA LEU A 125 -2.61 -10.06 2.07
C LEU A 125 -3.99 -10.66 2.40
N HIS A 126 -4.79 -11.03 1.39
CA HIS A 126 -6.10 -11.67 1.60
C HIS A 126 -6.00 -13.03 2.32
N ARG A 127 -4.79 -13.58 2.47
CA ARG A 127 -4.51 -14.84 3.16
C ARG A 127 -4.19 -14.64 4.64
N ILE A 128 -4.09 -13.41 5.17
CA ILE A 128 -3.86 -13.18 6.60
C ILE A 128 -4.93 -13.95 7.42
N PRO A 129 -4.53 -14.81 8.38
CA PRO A 129 -5.50 -15.53 9.22
C PRO A 129 -6.40 -14.55 9.97
N ASP A 130 -7.70 -14.83 9.99
CA ASP A 130 -8.72 -13.99 10.64
C ASP A 130 -8.84 -12.56 10.08
N LEU A 131 -8.32 -12.29 8.88
CA LEU A 131 -8.58 -11.04 8.16
C LEU A 131 -10.06 -10.93 7.81
N ALA A 132 -10.62 -9.76 8.07
CA ALA A 132 -11.99 -9.42 7.68
C ALA A 132 -12.20 -9.51 6.16
N GLU A 133 -13.45 -9.75 5.74
CA GLU A 133 -13.80 -9.74 4.31
C GLU A 133 -13.51 -8.38 3.66
N ARG A 134 -13.72 -7.29 4.41
CA ARG A 134 -13.37 -5.93 4.01
C ARG A 134 -12.09 -5.52 4.72
N PHE A 135 -11.08 -5.10 3.96
CA PHE A 135 -9.87 -4.55 4.53
C PHE A 135 -9.37 -3.38 3.70
N VAL A 136 -8.57 -2.51 4.31
CA VAL A 136 -7.92 -1.40 3.64
C VAL A 136 -6.43 -1.61 3.70
N PHE A 137 -5.80 -1.73 2.53
CA PHE A 137 -4.35 -1.79 2.42
C PHE A 137 -3.77 -0.37 2.49
N PHE A 138 -2.87 -0.19 3.45
CA PHE A 138 -2.01 0.98 3.61
C PHE A 138 -0.57 0.58 3.27
N ASN A 139 0.07 1.35 2.40
CA ASN A 139 1.52 1.42 2.46
C ASN A 139 1.91 2.27 3.68
N ASP A 140 3.10 2.08 4.22
CA ASP A 140 3.61 2.82 5.37
C ASP A 140 3.75 4.33 5.11
N ASP A 141 3.84 4.75 3.85
CA ASP A 141 3.86 6.15 3.41
C ASP A 141 2.47 6.80 3.24
N PHE A 142 1.38 6.14 3.69
CA PHE A 142 0.01 6.68 3.67
C PHE A 142 -0.44 7.15 5.05
N PHE A 143 -0.95 8.38 5.12
CA PHE A 143 -1.41 9.01 6.36
C PHE A 143 -2.87 9.47 6.22
N LEU A 144 -3.63 9.30 7.30
CA LEU A 144 -4.89 10.01 7.48
C LEU A 144 -4.60 11.40 8.08
N VAL A 145 -5.18 12.45 7.49
CA VAL A 145 -4.97 13.83 7.97
C VAL A 145 -6.24 14.45 8.56
N ARG A 146 -7.36 13.71 8.51
CA ARG A 146 -8.68 14.07 9.03
C ARG A 146 -9.47 12.81 9.39
N PRO A 147 -10.48 12.91 10.28
CA PRO A 147 -11.38 11.81 10.58
C PRO A 147 -11.99 11.20 9.31
N ALA A 148 -11.92 9.88 9.23
CA ALA A 148 -12.54 9.06 8.21
C ALA A 148 -13.70 8.24 8.81
N THR A 149 -14.64 7.85 7.97
CA THR A 149 -15.72 6.93 8.30
C THR A 149 -15.59 5.65 7.49
N PRO A 150 -16.26 4.55 7.86
CA PRO A 150 -16.31 3.33 7.04
C PRO A 150 -16.70 3.61 5.58
N GLU A 151 -17.61 4.56 5.33
CA GLU A 151 -18.13 4.96 4.01
C GLU A 151 -17.09 5.65 3.13
N ASP A 152 -16.00 6.17 3.72
CA ASP A 152 -14.86 6.64 2.92
C ASP A 152 -14.16 5.47 2.21
N PHE A 153 -14.29 4.24 2.72
CA PHE A 153 -13.63 3.06 2.17
C PHE A 153 -14.61 2.09 1.52
N PHE A 154 -15.81 1.93 2.09
CA PHE A 154 -16.83 0.99 1.61
C PHE A 154 -18.24 1.57 1.74
N GLN A 155 -18.99 1.63 0.63
CA GLN A 155 -20.42 1.93 0.65
C GLN A 155 -21.23 0.64 0.57
N GLY A 156 -21.65 0.14 1.73
CA GLY A 156 -22.09 -1.25 1.88
C GLY A 156 -20.91 -2.20 1.68
N THR A 157 -21.04 -3.19 0.80
CA THR A 157 -19.94 -4.11 0.45
C THR A 157 -19.03 -3.58 -0.65
N ARG A 158 -19.37 -2.46 -1.30
CA ARG A 158 -18.65 -1.93 -2.46
C ARG A 158 -17.44 -1.09 -2.05
N PRO A 159 -16.21 -1.42 -2.45
CA PRO A 159 -15.06 -0.54 -2.24
C PRO A 159 -15.22 0.81 -2.95
N VAL A 160 -14.74 1.86 -2.28
CA VAL A 160 -14.73 3.24 -2.76
C VAL A 160 -13.35 3.55 -3.34
N LEU A 161 -13.29 3.55 -4.66
CA LEU A 161 -12.08 3.70 -5.45
C LEU A 161 -11.80 5.16 -5.76
N ARG A 162 -10.52 5.54 -5.62
CA ARG A 162 -10.02 6.89 -5.87
C ARG A 162 -8.99 6.84 -6.99
N GLY A 163 -9.25 7.56 -8.07
CA GLY A 163 -8.41 7.52 -9.26
C GLY A 163 -9.13 8.03 -10.48
N GLY A 164 -8.44 8.01 -11.60
CA GLY A 164 -8.96 8.47 -12.89
C GLY A 164 -8.83 7.41 -13.96
N TRP A 165 -9.69 7.48 -14.98
CA TRP A 165 -9.57 6.65 -16.16
C TRP A 165 -8.51 7.21 -17.11
N MET A 166 -7.63 6.33 -17.60
CA MET A 166 -6.80 6.57 -18.78
C MET A 166 -7.27 5.70 -19.93
N GLY A 167 -7.24 6.23 -21.14
CA GLY A 167 -7.66 5.54 -22.36
C GLY A 167 -6.55 4.72 -22.99
N ARG A 168 -6.71 4.46 -24.29
CA ARG A 168 -5.80 3.62 -25.10
C ARG A 168 -4.41 4.21 -25.27
N GLU A 169 -4.22 5.50 -25.01
CA GLU A 169 -2.92 6.15 -25.04
C GLU A 169 -1.91 5.48 -24.09
N LEU A 170 -2.37 5.00 -22.93
CA LEU A 170 -1.50 4.29 -21.99
C LEU A 170 -1.03 2.94 -22.57
N ASP A 171 -1.93 2.20 -23.23
CA ASP A 171 -1.59 0.95 -23.92
C ASP A 171 -0.51 1.17 -24.99
N LEU A 172 -0.67 2.23 -25.80
CA LEU A 172 0.24 2.56 -26.89
C LEU A 172 1.63 2.97 -26.36
N VAL A 173 1.68 3.83 -25.35
CA VAL A 173 2.94 4.27 -24.72
C VAL A 173 3.69 3.08 -24.12
N GLU A 174 3.01 2.19 -23.40
CA GLU A 174 3.66 1.02 -22.80
C GLU A 174 4.02 -0.05 -23.83
N ALA A 175 3.27 -0.19 -24.93
CA ALA A 175 3.66 -1.04 -26.05
C ALA A 175 4.93 -0.53 -26.75
N ALA A 176 5.01 0.78 -27.02
CA ALA A 176 6.18 1.41 -27.61
C ALA A 176 7.42 1.25 -26.70
N ARG A 177 7.28 1.49 -25.39
CA ARG A 177 8.35 1.27 -24.41
C ARG A 177 8.87 -0.17 -24.43
N ARG A 178 7.98 -1.16 -24.41
CA ARG A 178 8.37 -2.58 -24.50
C ARG A 178 9.06 -2.92 -25.82
N GLY A 179 8.58 -2.35 -26.93
CA GLY A 179 9.24 -2.49 -28.23
C GLY A 179 10.67 -1.94 -28.21
N LEU A 180 10.86 -0.77 -27.61
CA LEU A 180 12.18 -0.15 -27.44
C LEU A 180 13.10 -0.98 -26.53
N ASP A 181 12.61 -1.49 -25.41
CA ASP A 181 13.37 -2.35 -24.51
C ASP A 181 13.85 -3.63 -25.22
N ARG A 182 12.98 -4.23 -26.06
CA ARG A 182 13.33 -5.40 -26.89
C ARG A 182 14.37 -5.06 -27.94
N LEU A 183 14.19 -3.95 -28.66
CA LEU A 183 15.15 -3.47 -29.67
C LEU A 183 16.54 -3.23 -29.06
N ARG A 184 16.57 -2.65 -27.85
CA ARG A 184 17.80 -2.38 -27.08
C ARG A 184 18.32 -3.61 -26.32
N ARG A 185 17.61 -4.74 -26.37
CA ARG A 185 17.94 -5.98 -25.63
C ARG A 185 18.17 -5.74 -24.14
N VAL A 186 17.35 -4.87 -23.53
CA VAL A 186 17.45 -4.56 -22.10
C VAL A 186 17.16 -5.83 -21.29
N PRO A 187 18.09 -6.28 -20.41
CA PRO A 187 17.87 -7.43 -19.53
C PRO A 187 16.61 -7.24 -18.68
N GLU A 188 15.91 -8.32 -18.38
CA GLU A 188 14.58 -8.24 -17.74
C GLU A 188 14.62 -7.62 -16.35
N ASP A 189 15.69 -7.87 -15.60
CA ASP A 189 15.96 -7.29 -14.27
C ASP A 189 16.28 -5.79 -14.32
N LYS A 190 16.65 -5.28 -15.51
CA LYS A 190 16.97 -3.88 -15.76
C LYS A 190 15.82 -3.09 -16.38
N ARG A 191 14.74 -3.76 -16.80
CA ARG A 191 13.58 -3.08 -17.39
C ARG A 191 12.95 -2.16 -16.36
N THR A 192 12.76 -0.90 -16.76
CA THR A 192 12.06 0.08 -15.93
C THR A 192 10.58 -0.26 -15.84
N PHE A 193 10.01 -0.01 -14.67
CA PHE A 193 8.59 -0.18 -14.41
C PHE A 193 8.00 1.08 -13.78
N SER A 194 6.69 1.22 -13.92
CA SER A 194 5.92 2.30 -13.32
C SER A 194 4.65 1.74 -12.73
N SER A 195 4.10 2.42 -11.71
CA SER A 195 2.80 2.03 -11.13
C SER A 195 1.73 1.95 -12.22
N LYS A 196 1.76 2.83 -13.22
CA LYS A 196 0.82 2.81 -14.35
C LYS A 196 0.95 1.56 -15.22
N ARG A 197 2.17 1.09 -15.50
CA ARG A 197 2.40 -0.14 -16.26
C ARG A 197 1.85 -1.35 -15.52
N TRP A 198 2.06 -1.44 -14.21
CA TRP A 198 1.51 -2.54 -13.40
C TRP A 198 -0.01 -2.47 -13.25
N MET A 199 -0.59 -1.28 -13.12
CA MET A 199 -2.05 -1.09 -13.16
C MET A 199 -2.65 -1.48 -14.51
N LEU A 200 -1.94 -1.18 -15.61
CA LEU A 200 -2.34 -1.62 -16.95
C LEU A 200 -2.29 -3.15 -17.09
N ASN A 201 -1.25 -3.81 -16.57
CA ASN A 201 -1.17 -5.27 -16.55
C ASN A 201 -2.34 -5.86 -15.75
N ALA A 202 -2.64 -5.30 -14.57
CA ALA A 202 -3.78 -5.69 -13.75
C ALA A 202 -5.14 -5.52 -14.48
N ALA A 203 -5.33 -4.39 -15.17
CA ALA A 203 -6.54 -4.12 -15.95
C ALA A 203 -6.74 -5.16 -17.06
N ARG A 204 -5.68 -5.52 -17.78
CA ARG A 204 -5.72 -6.55 -18.83
C ARG A 204 -6.09 -7.92 -18.27
N LEU A 205 -5.54 -8.29 -17.11
CA LEU A 205 -5.87 -9.54 -16.43
C LEU A 205 -7.33 -9.59 -15.96
N ALA A 206 -7.86 -8.46 -15.48
CA ALA A 206 -9.29 -8.33 -15.20
C ALA A 206 -10.16 -8.37 -16.48
N GLY A 207 -9.56 -8.34 -17.68
CA GLY A 207 -10.27 -8.33 -18.96
C GLY A 207 -10.82 -6.95 -19.36
N MET A 208 -10.25 -5.88 -18.81
CA MET A 208 -10.55 -4.51 -19.23
C MET A 208 -9.94 -4.23 -20.60
N ARG A 209 -10.69 -3.57 -21.47
CA ARG A 209 -10.24 -3.21 -22.83
C ARG A 209 -10.38 -1.71 -23.05
N GLY A 210 -9.31 -1.09 -23.52
CA GLY A 210 -9.29 0.30 -24.00
C GLY A 210 -9.38 1.40 -22.94
N ARG A 211 -9.46 1.03 -21.66
CA ARG A 211 -9.38 1.95 -20.52
C ARG A 211 -8.79 1.25 -19.30
N THR A 212 -8.02 1.99 -18.53
CA THR A 212 -7.39 1.55 -17.27
C THR A 212 -7.74 2.54 -16.17
N PHE A 213 -8.19 2.06 -15.02
CA PHE A 213 -8.37 2.88 -13.84
C PHE A 213 -7.03 3.03 -13.13
N ILE A 214 -6.53 4.27 -13.07
CA ILE A 214 -5.28 4.61 -12.40
C ILE A 214 -5.61 5.11 -11.02
N SER A 215 -5.37 4.25 -10.03
CA SER A 215 -5.63 4.58 -8.63
C SER A 215 -4.68 5.67 -8.15
N THR A 216 -5.21 6.57 -7.34
CA THR A 216 -4.41 7.57 -6.62
C THR A 216 -3.64 6.88 -5.49
N HIS A 217 -2.44 7.38 -5.16
CA HIS A 217 -1.68 6.92 -4.00
C HIS A 217 -2.38 7.37 -2.71
N ALA A 218 -3.28 6.52 -2.25
CA ALA A 218 -4.10 6.63 -1.06
C ALA A 218 -4.44 5.20 -0.60
N PRO A 219 -4.97 5.00 0.62
CA PRO A 219 -5.29 3.66 1.10
C PRO A 219 -6.29 2.95 0.19
N TYR A 220 -6.07 1.65 -0.04
CA TYR A 220 -6.81 0.85 -1.01
C TYR A 220 -7.84 -0.05 -0.32
N PRO A 221 -9.15 0.24 -0.43
CA PRO A 221 -10.19 -0.65 0.06
C PRO A 221 -10.26 -1.89 -0.83
N MET A 222 -10.14 -3.06 -0.22
CA MET A 222 -10.04 -4.35 -0.89
C MET A 222 -10.94 -5.38 -0.21
N ARG A 223 -11.38 -6.35 -1.01
CA ARG A 223 -12.15 -7.49 -0.53
C ARG A 223 -11.33 -8.77 -0.58
N ARG A 224 -11.36 -9.51 0.53
CA ARG A 224 -10.64 -10.78 0.66
C ARG A 224 -11.11 -11.78 -0.38
N SER A 225 -12.42 -11.93 -0.55
CA SER A 225 -13.01 -12.86 -1.52
C SER A 225 -12.64 -12.55 -2.97
N THR A 226 -12.44 -11.29 -3.34
CA THR A 226 -12.11 -10.88 -4.71
C THR A 226 -10.73 -11.38 -5.14
N LEU A 227 -9.70 -11.17 -4.32
CA LEU A 227 -8.38 -11.73 -4.59
C LEU A 227 -8.36 -13.25 -4.48
N ALA A 228 -9.03 -13.81 -3.46
CA ALA A 228 -9.11 -15.26 -3.30
C ALA A 228 -9.78 -15.96 -4.50
N ALA A 229 -10.80 -15.34 -5.10
CA ALA A 229 -11.47 -15.87 -6.28
C ALA A 229 -10.53 -15.86 -7.50
N PHE A 230 -9.81 -14.76 -7.73
CA PHE A 230 -8.86 -14.66 -8.83
C PHE A 230 -7.70 -15.65 -8.67
N GLU A 231 -7.11 -15.75 -7.48
CA GLU A 231 -6.06 -16.73 -7.16
C GLU A 231 -6.50 -18.16 -7.47
N ARG A 232 -7.71 -18.55 -7.07
CA ARG A 232 -8.26 -19.90 -7.37
C ARG A 232 -8.50 -20.14 -8.86
N GLN A 233 -8.94 -19.12 -9.59
CA GLN A 233 -9.27 -19.24 -11.02
C GLN A 233 -8.02 -19.21 -11.90
N HIS A 234 -6.95 -18.55 -11.45
CA HIS A 234 -5.72 -18.32 -12.20
C HIS A 234 -4.46 -18.63 -11.37
N PRO A 235 -4.31 -19.86 -10.84
CA PRO A 235 -3.24 -20.19 -9.91
C PRO A 235 -1.84 -20.03 -10.52
N GLU A 236 -1.66 -20.36 -11.80
CA GLU A 236 -0.38 -20.21 -12.51
C GLU A 236 0.02 -18.74 -12.67
N LEU A 237 -0.92 -17.87 -13.08
CA LEU A 237 -0.67 -16.43 -13.20
C LEU A 237 -0.41 -15.79 -11.84
N TRP A 238 -1.07 -16.28 -10.80
CA TRP A 238 -0.85 -15.84 -9.43
C TRP A 238 0.57 -16.20 -8.97
N HIS A 239 0.96 -17.47 -9.12
CA HIS A 239 2.29 -17.96 -8.76
C HIS A 239 3.40 -17.25 -9.53
N GLU A 240 3.22 -17.03 -10.84
CA GLU A 240 4.13 -16.26 -11.67
C GLU A 240 4.35 -14.84 -11.12
N ASN A 241 3.29 -14.18 -10.63
CA ASN A 241 3.42 -12.87 -10.01
C ASN A 241 4.14 -12.93 -8.65
N LEU A 242 4.00 -14.03 -7.90
CA LEU A 242 4.59 -14.21 -6.57
C LEU A 242 6.09 -14.53 -6.60
N ARG A 243 6.53 -15.41 -7.52
CA ARG A 243 7.88 -16.03 -7.52
C ARG A 243 9.05 -15.06 -7.61
N HIS A 244 8.79 -13.80 -7.97
CA HIS A 244 9.82 -12.78 -8.09
C HIS A 244 10.26 -12.25 -6.73
N ARG A 245 11.50 -12.57 -6.32
CA ARG A 245 12.11 -12.06 -5.07
C ARG A 245 12.26 -10.54 -5.01
N PHE A 246 12.38 -9.88 -6.16
CA PHE A 246 12.48 -8.43 -6.32
C PHE A 246 11.51 -7.96 -7.41
N ARG A 247 11.05 -6.70 -7.34
CA ARG A 247 10.04 -6.16 -8.27
C ARG A 247 10.46 -6.30 -9.74
N ARG A 248 9.53 -6.73 -10.60
CA ARG A 248 9.73 -6.90 -12.05
C ARG A 248 8.71 -6.15 -12.89
N ALA A 249 9.08 -5.77 -14.10
CA ALA A 249 8.24 -4.95 -14.97
C ALA A 249 7.04 -5.70 -15.58
N GLU A 250 7.08 -7.02 -15.51
CA GLU A 250 6.09 -7.97 -16.01
C GLU A 250 4.95 -8.21 -15.00
N GLN A 251 5.20 -7.94 -13.71
CA GLN A 251 4.21 -8.11 -12.65
C GLN A 251 2.97 -7.23 -12.83
N PHE A 252 1.93 -7.55 -12.08
CA PHE A 252 0.79 -6.66 -11.84
C PHE A 252 0.72 -6.31 -10.36
N VAL A 253 0.16 -5.14 -10.05
CA VAL A 253 -0.10 -4.76 -8.66
C VAL A 253 -1.47 -5.29 -8.21
N PRO A 254 -1.56 -6.10 -7.13
CA PRO A 254 -2.79 -6.79 -6.72
C PRO A 254 -3.91 -5.86 -6.30
N GLU A 255 -3.59 -4.72 -5.68
CA GLU A 255 -4.56 -3.69 -5.33
C GLU A 255 -5.25 -3.12 -6.57
N ALA A 256 -4.53 -2.93 -7.67
CA ALA A 256 -5.16 -2.51 -8.92
C ALA A 256 -5.96 -3.65 -9.55
N LEU A 257 -5.51 -4.90 -9.44
CA LEU A 257 -6.27 -6.04 -9.96
C LEU A 257 -7.61 -6.16 -9.23
N ALA A 258 -7.63 -6.08 -7.90
CA ALA A 258 -8.84 -6.04 -7.11
C ALA A 258 -9.78 -4.92 -7.59
N ASN A 259 -9.26 -3.69 -7.73
CA ASN A 259 -10.05 -2.55 -8.23
C ASN A 259 -10.70 -2.84 -9.59
N HIS A 260 -9.95 -3.37 -10.55
CA HIS A 260 -10.48 -3.65 -11.89
C HIS A 260 -11.47 -4.81 -11.91
N LEU A 261 -11.30 -5.83 -11.07
CA LEU A 261 -12.27 -6.92 -10.92
C LEU A 261 -13.60 -6.40 -10.35
N GLU A 262 -13.54 -5.56 -9.32
CA GLU A 262 -14.73 -4.95 -8.70
C GLU A 262 -15.43 -3.99 -9.67
N LEU A 263 -14.67 -3.17 -10.40
CA LEU A 263 -15.20 -2.28 -11.45
C LEU A 263 -15.90 -3.07 -12.56
N LYS A 264 -15.28 -4.17 -13.03
CA LYS A 264 -15.87 -5.02 -14.06
C LYS A 264 -17.14 -5.72 -13.60
N ALA A 265 -17.20 -6.09 -12.32
CA ALA A 265 -18.38 -6.67 -11.71
C ALA A 265 -19.49 -5.64 -11.39
N GLY A 266 -19.25 -4.35 -11.59
CA GLY A 266 -20.17 -3.28 -11.17
C GLY A 266 -20.25 -3.13 -9.63
N ASN A 267 -19.31 -3.72 -8.90
CA ASN A 267 -19.27 -3.78 -7.44
C ASN A 267 -18.28 -2.77 -6.84
N ALA A 268 -18.14 -1.58 -7.44
CA ALA A 268 -17.27 -0.53 -6.94
C ALA A 268 -17.93 0.85 -7.11
N ILE A 269 -17.57 1.77 -6.21
CA ILE A 269 -17.89 3.20 -6.34
C ILE A 269 -16.61 3.91 -6.75
N THR A 270 -16.68 4.81 -7.73
CA THR A 270 -15.54 5.70 -8.09
C THR A 270 -15.84 7.12 -7.65
N LEU A 271 -14.86 7.79 -7.04
CA LEU A 271 -14.99 9.20 -6.66
C LEU A 271 -14.23 10.11 -7.64
N ASP A 272 -14.91 11.13 -8.14
CA ASP A 272 -14.32 12.18 -8.99
C ASP A 272 -13.28 13.02 -8.22
N ARG A 273 -13.55 13.27 -6.93
CA ARG A 273 -12.59 13.90 -6.01
C ARG A 273 -11.85 12.83 -5.22
N HIS A 274 -10.55 12.71 -5.44
CA HIS A 274 -9.74 11.69 -4.77
C HIS A 274 -9.57 11.94 -3.26
N GLY A 275 -9.74 13.18 -2.79
CA GLY A 275 -9.57 13.52 -1.37
C GLY A 275 -8.17 13.22 -0.83
N ALA A 276 -7.18 13.20 -1.71
CA ALA A 276 -5.81 12.81 -1.40
C ALA A 276 -4.80 13.85 -1.90
N VAL A 277 -3.73 14.04 -1.14
CA VAL A 277 -2.54 14.81 -1.52
C VAL A 277 -1.36 13.85 -1.64
N TYR A 278 -0.62 13.96 -2.73
CA TYR A 278 0.57 13.13 -2.99
C TYR A 278 1.82 14.00 -3.10
N ILE A 279 2.83 13.67 -2.31
CA ILE A 279 4.14 14.31 -2.27
C ILE A 279 5.18 13.24 -2.63
N HIS A 280 6.03 13.53 -3.62
CA HIS A 280 7.21 12.73 -3.93
C HIS A 280 8.41 13.61 -3.61
N THR A 281 9.12 13.29 -2.54
CA THR A 281 10.18 14.12 -1.95
C THR A 281 11.34 14.35 -2.91
N ALA A 282 11.77 13.32 -3.65
CA ALA A 282 12.83 13.44 -4.66
C ALA A 282 12.45 14.24 -5.93
N ARG A 283 11.22 14.78 -6.03
CA ARG A 283 10.69 15.44 -7.24
C ARG A 283 9.88 16.70 -6.93
N ILE A 284 10.09 17.30 -5.77
CA ILE A 284 9.31 18.47 -5.32
C ILE A 284 10.23 19.55 -4.76
N THR A 285 9.87 20.81 -4.97
CA THR A 285 10.54 21.94 -4.34
C THR A 285 9.95 22.20 -2.95
N PRO A 286 10.70 22.82 -2.01
CA PRO A 286 10.18 23.21 -0.70
C PRO A 286 8.89 24.04 -0.78
N ALA A 287 8.82 25.01 -1.70
CA ALA A 287 7.63 25.84 -1.89
C ALA A 287 6.40 25.00 -2.29
N LYS A 288 6.55 24.05 -3.22
CA LYS A 288 5.44 23.20 -3.64
C LYS A 288 5.07 22.16 -2.59
N CYS A 289 6.03 21.71 -1.79
CA CYS A 289 5.79 20.86 -0.62
C CYS A 289 4.92 21.61 0.40
N ALA A 290 5.31 22.83 0.77
CA ALA A 290 4.56 23.68 1.68
C ALA A 290 3.13 23.94 1.20
N GLU A 291 2.93 24.23 -0.10
CA GLU A 291 1.59 24.39 -0.69
C GLU A 291 0.73 23.12 -0.53
N LYS A 292 1.32 21.94 -0.81
CA LYS A 292 0.62 20.66 -0.69
C LYS A 292 0.29 20.32 0.77
N LEU A 293 1.21 20.55 1.69
CA LEU A 293 1.00 20.37 3.13
C LEU A 293 -0.05 21.35 3.68
N HIS A 294 -0.03 22.61 3.21
CA HIS A 294 -1.06 23.58 3.53
C HIS A 294 -2.43 23.08 3.07
N ARG A 295 -2.56 22.67 1.80
CA ARG A 295 -3.81 22.08 1.28
C ARG A 295 -4.24 20.85 2.08
N ALA A 296 -3.33 19.93 2.38
CA ALA A 296 -3.62 18.77 3.21
C ALA A 296 -4.11 19.18 4.61
N GLY A 297 -3.65 20.32 5.14
CA GLY A 297 -4.03 20.84 6.45
C GLY A 297 -5.32 21.67 6.47
N THR A 298 -5.73 22.26 5.35
CA THR A 298 -6.85 23.23 5.31
C THR A 298 -8.06 22.79 4.50
N ASP A 299 -7.88 22.05 3.40
CA ASP A 299 -8.98 21.59 2.53
C ASP A 299 -9.80 20.46 3.19
N PRO A 300 -11.07 20.70 3.60
CA PRO A 300 -11.87 19.70 4.31
C PRO A 300 -12.16 18.44 3.48
N ALA A 301 -12.01 18.49 2.16
CA ALA A 301 -12.17 17.34 1.30
C ALA A 301 -10.94 16.40 1.28
N VAL A 302 -9.79 16.84 1.78
CA VAL A 302 -8.57 16.02 1.83
C VAL A 302 -8.55 15.19 3.11
N LYS A 303 -8.64 13.87 3.00
CA LYS A 303 -8.50 12.95 4.13
C LYS A 303 -7.20 12.17 4.12
N PHE A 304 -6.56 12.06 2.96
CA PHE A 304 -5.38 11.22 2.74
C PHE A 304 -4.17 12.04 2.32
N LEU A 305 -3.01 11.71 2.87
CA LEU A 305 -1.72 12.21 2.45
C LEU A 305 -0.80 11.02 2.15
N CYS A 306 -0.10 11.05 1.03
CA CYS A 306 0.98 10.13 0.74
C CYS A 306 2.29 10.92 0.60
N VAL A 307 3.32 10.52 1.34
CA VAL A 307 4.67 11.08 1.24
C VAL A 307 5.64 10.00 0.81
N GLN A 308 5.83 9.87 -0.49
CA GLN A 308 6.66 8.83 -1.06
C GLN A 308 8.15 9.19 -1.02
N ASN A 309 8.97 8.20 -0.68
CA ASN A 309 10.42 8.22 -0.62
C ASN A 309 10.98 9.23 0.40
N LEU A 310 10.44 9.27 1.63
CA LEU A 310 10.94 10.20 2.65
C LEU A 310 12.45 10.01 2.92
N ASP A 311 12.97 8.80 2.71
CA ASP A 311 14.39 8.45 2.74
C ASP A 311 15.28 9.28 1.80
N GLN A 312 14.69 9.81 0.73
CA GLN A 312 15.36 10.62 -0.29
C GLN A 312 15.08 12.13 -0.14
N ALA A 313 14.40 12.55 0.92
CA ALA A 313 14.10 13.96 1.15
C ALA A 313 15.38 14.73 1.50
N GLU A 314 15.55 15.91 0.90
CA GLU A 314 16.55 16.87 1.38
C GLU A 314 16.23 17.26 2.84
N PRO A 315 17.23 17.62 3.67
CA PRO A 315 17.02 17.91 5.09
C PRO A 315 15.89 18.90 5.37
N GLN A 316 15.79 19.97 4.58
CA GLN A 316 14.72 20.96 4.71
C GLN A 316 13.33 20.37 4.44
N LEU A 317 13.20 19.53 3.41
CA LEU A 317 11.94 18.85 3.07
C LEU A 317 11.58 17.82 4.14
N TYR A 318 12.56 17.06 4.64
CA TYR A 318 12.38 16.10 5.70
C TYR A 318 11.79 16.78 6.94
N THR A 319 12.49 17.79 7.48
CA THR A 319 12.05 18.54 8.67
C THR A 319 10.66 19.14 8.47
N MET A 320 10.40 19.80 7.34
CA MET A 320 9.10 20.41 7.05
C MET A 320 7.96 19.38 7.09
N ILE A 321 8.17 18.19 6.53
CA ILE A 321 7.16 17.15 6.48
C ILE A 321 6.97 16.52 7.87
N THR A 322 8.05 16.17 8.55
CA THR A 322 7.97 15.48 9.84
C THR A 322 7.38 16.38 10.92
N GLU A 323 7.78 17.65 11.00
CA GLU A 323 7.17 18.62 11.90
C GLU A 323 5.69 18.83 11.59
N TRP A 324 5.31 18.90 10.31
CA TRP A 324 3.92 19.01 9.93
C TRP A 324 3.07 17.80 10.36
N LEU A 325 3.64 16.59 10.31
CA LEU A 325 3.01 15.36 10.80
C LEU A 325 2.93 15.35 12.33
N ASP A 326 4.00 15.72 13.02
CA ASP A 326 4.08 15.76 14.50
C ASP A 326 3.15 16.80 15.12
N THR A 327 2.79 17.88 14.40
CA THR A 327 1.75 18.82 14.89
C THR A 327 0.32 18.23 14.83
N ARG A 328 0.11 17.13 14.11
CA ARG A 328 -1.22 16.52 13.87
C ARG A 328 -1.37 15.16 14.53
N LEU A 329 -0.28 14.48 14.79
CA LEU A 329 -0.25 13.17 15.43
C LEU A 329 0.51 13.33 16.74
N PRO A 330 0.10 12.65 17.83
CA PRO A 330 0.91 12.66 19.04
C PRO A 330 2.32 12.17 18.66
N GLY A 331 3.31 13.04 18.79
CA GLY A 331 4.54 13.02 17.99
C GLY A 331 5.45 11.81 18.20
N ARG A 332 6.45 11.69 17.31
CA ARG A 332 7.53 10.70 17.36
C ARG A 332 8.55 10.93 18.50
N LEU A 333 8.57 12.14 19.08
CA LEU A 333 9.75 12.70 19.75
C LEU A 333 9.90 12.38 21.24
N ASP A 334 8.95 11.72 21.90
CA ASP A 334 9.11 11.35 23.31
C ASP A 334 10.05 10.14 23.51
N SER A 335 10.59 9.54 22.43
CA SER A 335 11.44 8.35 22.49
C SER A 335 12.95 8.61 22.35
N LYS A 336 13.41 9.87 22.46
CA LYS A 336 14.84 10.20 22.56
C LYS A 336 15.29 10.72 23.93
N GLU A 337 14.38 10.74 24.92
CA GLU A 337 14.72 10.94 26.34
C GLU A 337 14.39 9.68 27.14
N ALA A 338 15.32 8.72 27.12
CA ALA A 338 15.57 7.75 28.19
C ALA A 338 16.92 7.06 27.95
#